data_AF-A0A542ZRK0-F1
#
_entry.id   AF-A0A542ZRK0-F1
#
_cell.length_a   1.000
_cell.length_b   1.000
_cell.length_c   1.000
_cell.angle_alpha   90.00
_cell.angle_beta   90.00
_cell.angle_gamma   90.00
#
_symmetry.space_group_name_H-M   'P 1'
#
loop_
_entity.id
_entity.type
_entity.pdbx_description
1 polymer ?
#
loop_
_entity_poly.entity_id
_entity_poly.type
_entity_poly.pdbx_seq_one_letter_code
_entity_poly.pdbx_strand_id
1 'polypeptide(L)'
;MTSDATTDRRLAANGLPGLRRQTPLNRVVGSFEFWFLAAVTLIVIVGALYMWALMATDFPLRAEVAMDLDTEIIRRAAKWAAISAVPTALLCIWADRWRPHRVWVWVLALGWGAFVATPLSYEINTWMAGHLNVTGQLNPAAQARPAIFVAPFVEEATKGTVLFWVAMAMRNRWIGLFSGVSLAGLSGAGFAFVENILYYARALLFAAQNPGITPDKALWEIFKMRGLMSWFAHPLFTAMMGIGLAIALRTRSKTVRVIAPVAGFLSAALLHMLFNGMATVVAHGASLSALLVFVAYPLVALVVLLTCKQIWFQKRIIAARLGDFEKAGWLPASEVKASSEVFSRMYAFWQAFWGGRLIATVRMQHTLIELAYLRDSMLRGLVDDAGHLRERALLARAVDLRARAIVAPWPHTSYPWKRWSDRRRARKAQGRPVHSTPATAAWSGPAPLGGPQYTPVDPSWKPPSA
;
A
#
# COMPACT_ATOMS: atom_id res chain seq x y z
N MET A 1 9.62 -14.38 40.02
CA MET A 1 9.45 -14.95 38.65
C MET A 1 8.00 -15.32 38.30
N THR A 2 7.14 -15.62 39.27
CA THR A 2 5.73 -16.01 39.06
C THR A 2 4.78 -14.85 38.74
N SER A 3 5.03 -13.63 39.26
CA SER A 3 4.19 -12.45 38.96
C SER A 3 4.27 -12.00 37.51
N ASP A 4 5.47 -12.02 36.90
CA ASP A 4 5.64 -11.60 35.50
C ASP A 4 4.94 -12.55 34.53
N ALA A 5 4.89 -13.85 34.85
CA ALA A 5 4.24 -14.84 34.00
C ALA A 5 2.71 -14.69 34.00
N THR A 6 2.11 -14.35 35.14
CA THR A 6 0.66 -14.09 35.22
C THR A 6 0.29 -12.77 34.57
N THR A 7 1.12 -11.73 34.71
CA THR A 7 0.96 -10.46 34.02
C THR A 7 1.08 -10.61 32.50
N ASP A 8 2.09 -11.33 32.00
CA ASP A 8 2.27 -11.58 30.57
C ASP A 8 1.11 -12.41 29.99
N ARG A 9 0.55 -13.36 30.75
CA ARG A 9 -0.67 -14.09 30.35
C ARG A 9 -1.89 -13.18 30.23
N ARG A 10 -2.09 -12.26 31.18
CA ARG A 10 -3.19 -11.27 31.13
C ARG A 10 -3.04 -10.31 29.95
N LEU A 11 -1.83 -9.84 29.69
CA LEU A 11 -1.53 -9.03 28.50
C LEU A 11 -1.82 -9.82 27.22
N ALA A 12 -1.36 -11.07 27.11
CA ALA A 12 -1.61 -11.92 25.95
C ALA A 12 -3.11 -12.21 25.73
N ALA A 13 -3.88 -12.41 26.80
CA ALA A 13 -5.34 -12.60 26.73
C ALA A 13 -6.05 -11.40 26.08
N ASN A 14 -5.61 -10.19 26.41
CA ASN A 14 -6.06 -8.92 25.83
C ASN A 14 -5.42 -8.58 24.48
N GLY A 15 -4.52 -9.46 24.01
CA GLY A 15 -3.81 -9.22 22.78
C GLY A 15 -2.78 -8.09 22.86
N LEU A 16 -2.14 -7.91 24.00
CA LEU A 16 -1.10 -6.92 24.21
C LEU A 16 0.28 -7.59 24.29
N PRO A 17 1.37 -6.91 23.86
CA PRO A 17 2.71 -7.46 23.98
C PRO A 17 3.13 -7.58 25.46
N GLY A 18 3.75 -8.69 25.82
CA GLY A 18 4.30 -8.91 27.16
C GLY A 18 5.41 -7.92 27.53
N LEU A 19 5.68 -7.79 28.83
CA LEU A 19 6.64 -6.83 29.39
C LEU A 19 8.07 -7.37 29.46
N ARG A 20 8.27 -8.70 29.31
CA ARG A 20 9.60 -9.32 29.41
C ARG A 20 10.60 -8.82 28.35
N ARG A 21 11.79 -8.44 28.83
CA ARG A 21 12.99 -8.23 27.99
C ARG A 21 13.57 -9.60 27.60
N GLN A 22 13.26 -10.04 26.39
CA GLN A 22 13.93 -11.18 25.74
C GLN A 22 15.09 -10.67 24.88
N THR A 23 16.12 -11.51 24.69
CA THR A 23 17.15 -11.26 23.69
C THR A 23 16.51 -11.13 22.30
N PRO A 24 17.09 -10.35 21.37
CA PRO A 24 16.48 -10.09 20.07
C PRO A 24 16.14 -11.37 19.31
N LEU A 25 17.03 -12.37 19.35
CA LEU A 25 16.85 -13.66 18.69
C LEU A 25 15.71 -14.48 19.33
N ASN A 26 15.73 -14.66 20.65
CA ASN A 26 14.71 -15.45 21.35
C ASN A 26 13.33 -14.80 21.28
N ARG A 27 13.28 -13.47 21.15
CA ARG A 27 12.02 -12.75 20.90
C ARG A 27 11.43 -13.04 19.52
N VAL A 28 12.27 -13.22 18.51
CA VAL A 28 11.82 -13.48 17.15
C VAL A 28 11.45 -14.96 17.00
N VAL A 29 12.39 -15.87 17.25
CA VAL A 29 12.18 -17.32 17.03
C VAL A 29 11.19 -17.93 18.03
N GLY A 30 11.10 -17.36 19.24
CA GLY A 30 10.12 -17.80 20.24
C GLY A 30 8.70 -17.26 20.01
N SER A 31 8.48 -16.41 19.00
CA SER A 31 7.15 -15.84 18.74
C SER A 31 6.33 -16.72 17.80
N PHE A 32 5.08 -16.98 18.16
CA PHE A 32 4.10 -17.63 17.28
C PHE A 32 3.99 -16.91 15.92
N GLU A 33 4.05 -15.58 15.96
CA GLU A 33 4.02 -14.70 14.78
C GLU A 33 5.11 -15.06 13.76
N PHE A 34 6.33 -15.40 14.21
CA PHE A 34 7.45 -15.74 13.34
C PHE A 34 7.23 -17.06 12.62
N TRP A 35 6.86 -18.12 13.34
CA TRP A 35 6.61 -19.44 12.75
C TRP A 35 5.40 -19.44 11.82
N PHE A 36 4.34 -18.72 12.21
CA PHE A 36 3.20 -18.46 11.33
C PHE A 36 3.66 -17.76 10.05
N LEU A 37 4.47 -16.70 10.14
CA LEU A 37 5.00 -16.01 8.97
C LEU A 37 5.83 -16.93 8.09
N ALA A 38 6.72 -17.72 8.68
CA ALA A 38 7.57 -18.67 7.96
C ALA A 38 6.74 -19.72 7.19
N ALA A 39 5.70 -20.26 7.83
CA ALA A 39 4.78 -21.21 7.21
C ALA A 39 4.02 -20.58 6.03
N VAL A 40 3.47 -19.36 6.20
CA VAL A 40 2.78 -18.67 5.11
C VAL A 40 3.74 -18.32 3.97
N THR A 41 4.97 -17.89 4.27
CA THR A 41 6.01 -17.66 3.26
C THR A 41 6.32 -18.93 2.47
N LEU A 42 6.45 -20.08 3.14
CA LEU A 42 6.67 -21.36 2.47
C LEU A 42 5.52 -21.72 1.54
N ILE A 43 4.27 -21.54 1.98
CA ILE A 43 3.08 -21.76 1.14
C ILE A 43 3.10 -20.87 -0.10
N VAL A 44 3.45 -19.59 0.05
CA VAL A 44 3.58 -18.65 -1.08
C VAL A 44 4.69 -19.07 -2.04
N ILE A 45 5.83 -19.56 -1.54
CA ILE A 45 6.93 -20.07 -2.39
C ILE A 45 6.49 -21.31 -3.17
N VAL A 46 5.88 -22.29 -2.50
CA VAL A 46 5.36 -23.50 -3.14
C VAL A 46 4.30 -23.14 -4.18
N GLY A 47 3.40 -22.23 -3.84
CA GLY A 47 2.38 -21.73 -4.76
C GLY A 47 2.97 -20.98 -5.96
N ALA A 48 4.08 -20.25 -5.79
CA ALA A 48 4.76 -19.57 -6.89
C ALA A 48 5.42 -20.58 -7.84
N LEU A 49 6.07 -21.62 -7.29
CA LEU A 49 6.64 -22.71 -8.08
C LEU A 49 5.55 -23.47 -8.84
N TYR A 50 4.41 -23.74 -8.18
CA TYR A 50 3.25 -24.37 -8.80
C TYR A 50 2.66 -23.51 -9.91
N MET A 51 2.47 -22.22 -9.67
CA MET A 51 1.96 -21.28 -10.66
C MET A 51 2.90 -21.18 -11.88
N TRP A 52 4.21 -21.19 -11.65
CA TRP A 52 5.20 -21.24 -12.74
C TRP A 52 5.06 -22.53 -13.56
N ALA A 53 4.93 -23.68 -12.90
CA ALA A 53 4.72 -24.96 -13.58
C ALA A 53 3.42 -24.96 -14.39
N LEU A 54 2.31 -24.43 -13.84
CA LEU A 54 1.04 -24.27 -14.55
C LEU A 54 1.17 -23.40 -15.80
N MET A 55 1.84 -22.26 -15.70
CA MET A 55 2.09 -21.40 -16.87
C MET A 55 2.93 -22.11 -17.93
N ALA A 56 3.96 -22.86 -17.52
CA ALA A 56 4.79 -23.62 -18.45
C ALA A 56 3.99 -24.72 -19.17
N THR A 57 2.98 -25.33 -18.53
CA THR A 57 2.15 -26.36 -19.15
C THR A 57 1.01 -25.83 -20.01
N ASP A 58 0.42 -24.67 -19.64
CA ASP A 58 -0.74 -24.08 -20.33
C ASP A 58 -0.40 -23.34 -21.64
N PHE A 59 0.87 -22.99 -21.85
CA PHE A 59 1.34 -22.30 -23.05
C PHE A 59 2.32 -23.15 -23.88
N PRO A 60 1.98 -24.38 -24.31
CA PRO A 60 2.91 -25.19 -25.10
C PRO A 60 2.95 -24.67 -26.54
N LEU A 61 3.99 -23.92 -26.89
CA LEU A 61 4.35 -23.72 -28.29
C LEU A 61 5.11 -24.96 -28.81
N ARG A 62 4.90 -25.35 -30.07
CA ARG A 62 5.48 -26.57 -30.66
C ARG A 62 7.01 -26.61 -30.46
N ALA A 63 7.49 -27.76 -29.97
CA ALA A 63 8.81 -28.03 -29.41
C ALA A 63 10.05 -27.67 -30.26
N GLU A 64 9.91 -27.22 -31.51
CA GLU A 64 11.04 -26.93 -32.39
C GLU A 64 11.58 -25.49 -32.27
N VAL A 65 10.83 -24.56 -31.64
CA VAL A 65 11.24 -23.14 -31.43
C VAL A 65 10.91 -22.62 -30.00
N ALA A 66 10.37 -23.47 -29.12
CA ALA A 66 9.47 -23.04 -28.03
C ALA A 66 10.11 -22.46 -26.75
N MET A 67 11.35 -22.84 -26.36
CA MET A 67 11.85 -22.43 -25.04
C MET A 67 12.04 -20.91 -24.88
N ASP A 68 12.37 -20.20 -25.97
CA ASP A 68 12.56 -18.74 -25.93
C ASP A 68 11.23 -17.96 -26.01
N LEU A 69 10.22 -18.52 -26.69
CA LEU A 69 8.96 -17.81 -26.94
C LEU A 69 8.02 -17.84 -25.72
N ASP A 70 7.97 -18.95 -24.98
CA ASP A 70 7.10 -19.09 -23.81
C ASP A 70 7.53 -18.14 -22.68
N THR A 71 8.85 -18.10 -22.41
CA THR A 71 9.42 -17.21 -21.38
C THR A 71 9.30 -15.74 -21.76
N GLU A 72 9.46 -15.39 -23.03
CA GLU A 72 9.32 -13.99 -23.49
C GLU A 72 7.86 -13.52 -23.47
N ILE A 73 6.90 -14.38 -23.83
CA ILE A 73 5.46 -14.06 -23.71
C ILE A 73 5.10 -13.76 -22.25
N ILE A 74 5.49 -14.62 -21.32
CA ILE A 74 5.19 -14.43 -19.88
C ILE A 74 5.88 -13.17 -19.37
N ARG A 75 7.16 -12.95 -19.73
CA ARG A 75 7.91 -11.74 -19.34
C ARG A 75 7.24 -10.48 -19.86
N ARG A 76 6.82 -10.48 -21.13
CA ARG A 76 6.12 -9.36 -21.76
C ARG A 76 4.79 -9.11 -21.07
N ALA A 77 3.97 -10.14 -20.85
CA ALA A 77 2.72 -10.07 -20.11
C ALA A 77 2.92 -9.50 -18.68
N ALA A 78 3.95 -9.95 -17.97
CA ALA A 78 4.29 -9.47 -16.62
C ALA A 78 4.65 -7.99 -16.59
N LYS A 79 5.41 -7.48 -17.58
CA LYS A 79 5.72 -6.04 -17.69
C LYS A 79 4.44 -5.20 -17.80
N TRP A 80 3.50 -5.63 -18.63
CA TRP A 80 2.22 -4.93 -18.82
C TRP A 80 1.31 -5.04 -17.59
N ALA A 81 1.26 -6.20 -16.95
CA ALA A 81 0.49 -6.40 -15.72
C ALA A 81 1.03 -5.53 -14.56
N ALA A 82 2.35 -5.31 -14.51
CA ALA A 82 2.98 -4.48 -13.48
C ALA A 82 2.55 -3.00 -13.56
N ILE A 83 2.21 -2.49 -14.76
CA ILE A 83 1.80 -1.09 -14.96
C ILE A 83 0.57 -0.75 -14.11
N SER A 84 -0.38 -1.69 -13.98
CA SER A 84 -1.57 -1.49 -13.14
C SER A 84 -1.38 -2.02 -11.73
N ALA A 85 -0.71 -3.16 -11.55
CA ALA A 85 -0.54 -3.80 -10.24
C ALA A 85 0.30 -2.96 -9.26
N VAL A 86 1.39 -2.33 -9.73
CA VAL A 86 2.29 -1.56 -8.85
C VAL A 86 1.60 -0.32 -8.27
N PRO A 87 0.95 0.57 -9.06
CA PRO A 87 0.19 1.69 -8.52
C PRO A 87 -0.91 1.25 -7.54
N THR A 88 -1.58 0.14 -7.85
CA THR A 88 -2.62 -0.44 -6.98
C THR A 88 -2.06 -0.84 -5.63
N ALA A 89 -0.96 -1.61 -5.62
CA ALA A 89 -0.31 -2.05 -4.39
C ALA A 89 0.18 -0.86 -3.57
N LEU A 90 0.77 0.16 -4.21
CA LEU A 90 1.21 1.39 -3.56
C LEU A 90 0.03 2.16 -2.94
N LEU A 91 -1.12 2.21 -3.62
CA LEU A 91 -2.34 2.82 -3.10
C LEU A 91 -2.85 2.07 -1.85
N CYS A 92 -2.85 0.73 -1.90
CA CYS A 92 -3.23 -0.10 -0.75
C CYS A 92 -2.27 0.09 0.42
N ILE A 93 -0.96 0.13 0.19
CA ILE A 93 0.05 0.43 1.22
C ILE A 93 -0.17 1.82 1.82
N TRP A 94 -0.45 2.82 0.97
CA TRP A 94 -0.75 4.17 1.40
C TRP A 94 -2.06 4.28 2.21
N ALA A 95 -3.03 3.41 1.97
CA ALA A 95 -4.24 3.34 2.78
C ALA A 95 -3.94 2.94 4.23
N ASP A 96 -2.89 2.16 4.49
CA ASP A 96 -2.48 1.69 5.83
C ASP A 96 -1.65 2.71 6.64
N ARG A 97 -1.59 3.99 6.23
CA ARG A 97 -0.68 5.01 6.81
C ARG A 97 -0.87 5.33 8.31
N TRP A 98 -2.04 5.02 8.86
CA TRP A 98 -2.37 5.40 10.23
C TRP A 98 -1.69 4.51 11.26
N ARG A 99 -1.59 3.21 10.98
CA ARG A 99 -0.84 2.26 11.79
C ARG A 99 -0.26 1.17 10.88
N PRO A 100 0.77 1.52 10.09
CA PRO A 100 1.26 0.66 9.03
C PRO A 100 1.68 -0.69 9.59
N HIS A 101 1.30 -1.76 8.90
CA HIS A 101 1.83 -3.08 9.15
C HIS A 101 3.32 -3.11 8.84
N ARG A 102 3.96 -4.17 9.32
CA ARG A 102 5.33 -4.46 8.90
C ARG A 102 5.33 -4.82 7.41
N VAL A 103 6.35 -4.39 6.68
CA VAL A 103 6.46 -4.55 5.22
C VAL A 103 6.19 -5.98 4.76
N TRP A 104 6.68 -6.98 5.51
CA TRP A 104 6.47 -8.38 5.20
C TRP A 104 5.01 -8.83 5.25
N VAL A 105 4.15 -8.20 6.06
CA VAL A 105 2.71 -8.51 6.06
C VAL A 105 2.08 -8.02 4.75
N TRP A 106 2.50 -6.86 4.24
CA TRP A 106 2.06 -6.37 2.93
C TRP A 106 2.54 -7.28 1.80
N VAL A 107 3.81 -7.67 1.83
CA VAL A 107 4.40 -8.61 0.85
C VAL A 107 3.71 -9.96 0.90
N LEU A 108 3.39 -10.47 2.08
CA LEU A 108 2.65 -11.72 2.25
C LEU A 108 1.23 -11.62 1.72
N ALA A 109 0.49 -10.54 1.99
CA ALA A 109 -0.86 -10.37 1.46
C ALA A 109 -0.85 -10.29 -0.07
N LEU A 110 0.08 -9.51 -0.65
CA LEU A 110 0.28 -9.42 -2.09
C LEU A 110 0.67 -10.77 -2.70
N GLY A 111 1.66 -11.45 -2.11
CA GLY A 111 2.14 -12.75 -2.55
C GLY A 111 1.11 -13.86 -2.39
N TRP A 112 0.26 -13.79 -1.37
CA TRP A 112 -0.87 -14.70 -1.19
C TRP A 112 -1.85 -14.58 -2.34
N GLY A 113 -2.25 -13.35 -2.66
CA GLY A 113 -3.09 -13.07 -3.81
C GLY A 113 -2.54 -13.69 -5.10
N ALA A 114 -1.28 -13.39 -5.38
CA ALA A 114 -0.58 -13.80 -6.61
C ALA A 114 -0.36 -15.31 -6.71
N PHE A 115 0.12 -15.94 -5.64
CA PHE A 115 0.74 -17.26 -5.72
C PHE A 115 -0.02 -18.34 -4.96
N VAL A 116 -1.04 -17.99 -4.18
CA VAL A 116 -1.88 -18.97 -3.49
C VAL A 116 -3.30 -18.86 -4.00
N ALA A 117 -3.90 -17.66 -3.93
CA ALA A 117 -5.27 -17.45 -4.33
C ALA A 117 -5.48 -17.66 -5.83
N THR A 118 -4.59 -17.16 -6.69
CA THR A 118 -4.70 -17.34 -8.15
C THR A 118 -4.64 -18.81 -8.58
N PRO A 119 -3.60 -19.61 -8.28
CA PRO A 119 -3.58 -21.02 -8.70
C PRO A 119 -4.71 -21.85 -8.08
N LEU A 120 -5.04 -21.65 -6.80
CA LEU A 120 -6.19 -22.36 -6.19
C LEU A 120 -7.50 -22.05 -6.90
N SER A 121 -7.74 -20.77 -7.22
CA SER A 121 -8.94 -20.38 -7.94
C SER A 121 -8.94 -20.90 -9.37
N TYR A 122 -7.76 -20.91 -10.03
CA TYR A 122 -7.61 -21.47 -11.36
C TYR A 122 -8.05 -22.94 -11.42
N GLU A 123 -7.53 -23.77 -10.52
CA GLU A 123 -7.88 -25.19 -10.42
C GLU A 123 -9.36 -25.40 -10.12
N ILE A 124 -9.87 -24.75 -9.07
CA ILE A 124 -11.26 -24.93 -8.64
C ILE A 124 -12.22 -24.44 -9.73
N ASN A 125 -11.94 -23.29 -10.36
CA ASN A 125 -12.77 -22.77 -11.45
C ASN A 125 -12.74 -23.69 -12.67
N THR A 126 -11.57 -24.24 -13.02
CA THR A 126 -11.42 -25.18 -14.14
C THR A 126 -12.17 -26.48 -13.87
N TRP A 127 -12.02 -27.03 -12.67
CA TRP A 127 -12.75 -28.21 -12.21
C TRP A 127 -14.27 -27.98 -12.23
N MET A 128 -14.75 -26.85 -11.69
CA MET A 128 -16.17 -26.48 -11.70
C MET A 128 -16.72 -26.26 -13.12
N ALA A 129 -15.96 -25.58 -13.98
CA ALA A 129 -16.34 -25.38 -15.38
C ALA A 129 -16.48 -26.71 -16.12
N GLY A 130 -15.57 -27.66 -15.88
CA GLY A 130 -15.67 -29.02 -16.42
C GLY A 130 -16.98 -29.72 -16.03
N HIS A 131 -17.34 -29.69 -14.74
CA HIS A 131 -18.57 -30.34 -14.25
C HIS A 131 -19.85 -29.67 -14.78
N LEU A 132 -19.86 -28.34 -14.86
CA LEU A 132 -21.02 -27.58 -15.32
C LEU A 132 -21.19 -27.66 -16.85
N ASN A 133 -20.10 -27.73 -17.62
CA ASN A 133 -20.16 -27.90 -19.08
C ASN A 133 -20.63 -29.31 -19.49
N VAL A 134 -20.39 -30.35 -18.68
CA VAL A 134 -20.94 -31.69 -18.93
C VAL A 134 -22.48 -31.70 -18.89
N THR A 135 -23.10 -30.78 -18.15
CA THR A 135 -24.57 -30.64 -18.09
C THR A 135 -25.19 -29.68 -19.11
N GLY A 136 -24.39 -28.90 -19.83
CA GLY A 136 -24.86 -27.80 -20.69
C GLY A 136 -24.29 -27.86 -22.10
N GLN A 137 -24.82 -28.75 -22.94
CA GLN A 137 -24.42 -28.79 -24.36
C GLN A 137 -24.82 -27.48 -25.09
N LEU A 138 -23.85 -26.92 -25.83
CA LEU A 138 -23.98 -26.02 -27.00
C LEU A 138 -24.64 -24.63 -26.85
N ASN A 139 -24.86 -24.08 -25.64
CA ASN A 139 -25.29 -22.68 -25.48
C ASN A 139 -24.13 -21.77 -24.98
N PRO A 140 -23.73 -20.72 -25.73
CA PRO A 140 -22.73 -19.74 -25.27
C PRO A 140 -23.07 -19.10 -23.92
N ALA A 141 -24.36 -18.92 -23.61
CA ALA A 141 -24.81 -18.43 -22.31
C ALA A 141 -24.60 -19.44 -21.18
N ALA A 142 -24.54 -20.75 -21.47
CA ALA A 142 -24.24 -21.78 -20.47
C ALA A 142 -22.75 -21.78 -20.09
N GLN A 143 -21.85 -21.49 -21.04
CA GLN A 143 -20.40 -21.44 -20.80
C GLN A 143 -19.98 -20.24 -19.94
N ALA A 144 -20.76 -19.14 -19.95
CA ALA A 144 -20.48 -17.97 -19.12
C ALA A 144 -20.96 -18.12 -17.66
N ARG A 145 -21.89 -19.04 -17.38
CA ARG A 145 -22.49 -19.19 -16.03
C ARG A 145 -21.46 -19.51 -14.94
N PRO A 146 -20.51 -20.45 -15.12
CA PRO A 146 -19.51 -20.72 -14.08
C PRO A 146 -18.65 -19.49 -13.77
N ALA A 147 -18.23 -18.73 -14.80
CA ALA A 147 -17.43 -17.53 -14.65
C ALA A 147 -18.18 -16.37 -13.95
N ILE A 148 -19.51 -16.31 -14.09
CA ILE A 148 -20.35 -15.27 -13.49
C ILE A 148 -20.83 -15.66 -12.09
N PHE A 149 -21.24 -16.91 -11.86
CA PHE A 149 -21.96 -17.31 -10.65
C PHE A 149 -21.14 -18.15 -9.68
N VAL A 150 -20.04 -18.76 -10.11
CA VAL A 150 -19.22 -19.66 -9.28
C VAL A 150 -17.86 -19.06 -9.00
N ALA A 151 -17.15 -18.64 -10.04
CA ALA A 151 -15.78 -18.12 -9.93
C ALA A 151 -15.65 -16.97 -8.91
N PRO A 152 -16.58 -15.99 -8.84
CA PRO A 152 -16.50 -14.93 -7.84
C PRO A 152 -16.48 -15.43 -6.39
N PHE A 153 -17.26 -16.45 -6.04
CA PHE A 153 -17.25 -16.99 -4.67
C PHE A 153 -15.93 -17.66 -4.35
N VAL A 154 -15.43 -18.49 -5.28
CA VAL A 154 -14.16 -19.21 -5.13
C VAL A 154 -13.02 -18.20 -4.98
N GLU A 155 -12.94 -17.25 -5.90
CA GLU A 155 -11.85 -16.30 -5.93
C GLU A 155 -11.86 -15.34 -4.75
N GLU A 156 -13.02 -14.82 -4.34
CA GLU A 156 -13.07 -13.95 -3.17
C GLU A 156 -12.83 -14.73 -1.87
N ALA A 157 -13.17 -16.02 -1.82
CA ALA A 157 -12.86 -16.87 -0.67
C ALA A 157 -11.35 -17.12 -0.57
N THR A 158 -10.69 -17.53 -1.67
CA THR A 158 -9.25 -17.79 -1.69
C THR A 158 -8.44 -16.54 -1.40
N LYS A 159 -8.79 -15.38 -1.98
CA LYS A 159 -8.17 -14.08 -1.67
C LYS A 159 -8.41 -13.68 -0.20
N GLY A 160 -9.62 -13.88 0.31
CA GLY A 160 -10.00 -13.49 1.66
C GLY A 160 -9.33 -14.30 2.78
N THR A 161 -8.92 -15.55 2.51
CA THR A 161 -8.36 -16.45 3.54
C THR A 161 -7.14 -15.90 4.27
N VAL A 162 -6.23 -15.20 3.58
CA VAL A 162 -5.05 -14.57 4.22
C VAL A 162 -5.44 -13.58 5.30
N LEU A 163 -6.58 -12.91 5.12
CA LEU A 163 -7.10 -11.96 6.09
C LEU A 163 -7.45 -12.71 7.38
N PHE A 164 -8.16 -13.84 7.32
CA PHE A 164 -8.45 -14.63 8.52
C PHE A 164 -7.19 -15.13 9.20
N TRP A 165 -6.19 -15.58 8.44
CA TRP A 165 -4.93 -16.05 8.99
C TRP A 165 -4.16 -14.94 9.71
N VAL A 166 -4.08 -13.75 9.11
CA VAL A 166 -3.49 -12.56 9.75
C VAL A 166 -4.33 -12.14 10.97
N ALA A 167 -5.65 -12.26 10.93
CA ALA A 167 -6.52 -12.03 12.10
C ALA A 167 -6.18 -12.96 13.24
N MET A 168 -6.11 -14.26 12.98
CA MET A 168 -5.85 -15.25 14.02
C MET A 168 -4.45 -15.06 14.60
N ALA A 169 -3.44 -14.85 13.76
CA ALA A 169 -2.05 -14.76 14.20
C ALA A 169 -1.64 -13.40 14.75
N MET A 170 -2.30 -12.33 14.31
CA MET A 170 -1.91 -10.95 14.60
C MET A 170 -3.09 -10.10 15.08
N ARG A 171 -4.12 -10.69 15.72
CA ARG A 171 -5.31 -9.99 16.27
C ARG A 171 -4.94 -8.72 17.05
N ASN A 172 -3.84 -8.81 17.81
CA ASN A 172 -3.22 -7.78 18.65
C ASN A 172 -2.75 -6.54 17.87
N ARG A 173 -2.50 -6.72 16.58
CA ARG A 173 -1.96 -5.70 15.68
C ARG A 173 -2.99 -5.25 14.65
N TRP A 174 -4.12 -5.93 14.54
CA TRP A 174 -5.20 -5.51 13.66
C TRP A 174 -6.13 -4.55 14.38
N ILE A 175 -5.83 -3.26 14.26
CA ILE A 175 -6.48 -2.23 15.09
C ILE A 175 -7.35 -1.27 14.25
N GLY A 176 -7.22 -1.29 12.92
CA GLY A 176 -7.90 -0.34 12.03
C GLY A 176 -8.70 -0.98 10.89
N LEU A 177 -9.81 -0.34 10.53
CA LEU A 177 -10.59 -0.64 9.32
C LEU A 177 -9.70 -0.60 8.06
N PHE A 178 -8.83 0.40 7.97
CA PHE A 178 -7.90 0.58 6.84
C PHE A 178 -6.88 -0.53 6.69
N SER A 179 -6.48 -1.16 7.79
CA SER A 179 -5.57 -2.29 7.72
C SER A 179 -6.25 -3.49 7.05
N GLY A 180 -7.53 -3.73 7.36
CA GLY A 180 -8.29 -4.79 6.70
C GLY A 180 -8.48 -4.52 5.22
N VAL A 181 -8.86 -3.28 4.87
CA VAL A 181 -9.00 -2.83 3.47
C VAL A 181 -7.67 -2.90 2.71
N SER A 182 -6.57 -2.49 3.34
CA SER A 182 -5.23 -2.48 2.72
C SER A 182 -4.75 -3.89 2.43
N LEU A 183 -4.81 -4.81 3.40
CA LEU A 183 -4.37 -6.20 3.23
C LEU A 183 -5.27 -6.93 2.22
N ALA A 184 -6.58 -6.69 2.27
CA ALA A 184 -7.53 -7.23 1.32
C ALA A 184 -7.24 -6.73 -0.10
N GLY A 185 -7.01 -5.42 -0.24
CA GLY A 185 -6.66 -4.79 -1.51
C GLY A 185 -5.33 -5.29 -2.06
N LEU A 186 -4.33 -5.53 -1.21
CA LEU A 186 -3.06 -6.13 -1.61
C LEU A 186 -3.24 -7.56 -2.11
N SER A 187 -4.04 -8.38 -1.42
CA SER A 187 -4.38 -9.72 -1.91
C SER A 187 -5.13 -9.68 -3.24
N GLY A 188 -6.09 -8.75 -3.40
CA GLY A 188 -6.78 -8.54 -4.67
C GLY A 188 -5.84 -8.07 -5.78
N ALA A 189 -4.89 -7.18 -5.48
CA ALA A 189 -3.90 -6.68 -6.44
C ALA A 189 -2.91 -7.76 -6.88
N GLY A 190 -2.45 -8.61 -5.96
CA GLY A 190 -1.59 -9.74 -6.28
C GLY A 190 -2.30 -10.76 -7.17
N PHE A 191 -3.57 -11.05 -6.85
CA PHE A 191 -4.39 -11.92 -7.68
C PHE A 191 -4.56 -11.35 -9.10
N ALA A 192 -4.95 -10.07 -9.20
CA ALA A 192 -5.12 -9.39 -10.48
C ALA A 192 -3.82 -9.34 -11.29
N PHE A 193 -2.66 -9.23 -10.63
CA PHE A 193 -1.37 -9.24 -11.31
C PHE A 193 -1.13 -10.56 -12.06
N VAL A 194 -1.24 -11.69 -11.37
CA VAL A 194 -1.00 -13.01 -11.98
C VAL A 194 -2.10 -13.38 -12.95
N GLU A 195 -3.35 -13.05 -12.65
CA GLU A 195 -4.46 -13.27 -13.57
C GLU A 195 -4.28 -12.46 -14.87
N ASN A 196 -3.89 -11.18 -14.77
CA ASN A 196 -3.62 -10.37 -15.95
C ASN A 196 -2.45 -10.92 -16.78
N ILE A 197 -1.42 -11.51 -16.15
CA ILE A 197 -0.36 -12.20 -16.89
C ILE A 197 -0.94 -13.31 -17.75
N LEU A 198 -1.81 -14.16 -17.20
CA LEU A 198 -2.46 -15.24 -17.95
C LEU A 198 -3.30 -14.71 -19.11
N TYR A 199 -4.11 -13.67 -18.88
CA TYR A 199 -4.93 -13.07 -19.96
C TYR A 199 -4.08 -12.44 -21.06
N TYR A 200 -3.01 -11.73 -20.70
CA TYR A 200 -2.13 -11.07 -21.66
C TYR A 200 -1.31 -12.09 -22.44
N ALA A 201 -0.83 -13.15 -21.79
CA ALA A 201 -0.14 -14.27 -22.44
C ALA A 201 -1.06 -14.98 -23.43
N ARG A 202 -2.32 -15.27 -23.05
CA ARG A 202 -3.33 -15.85 -23.97
C ARG A 202 -3.62 -14.96 -25.17
N ALA A 203 -3.70 -13.64 -24.99
CA ALA A 203 -3.90 -12.71 -26.09
C ALA A 203 -2.71 -12.67 -27.07
N LEU A 204 -1.48 -12.72 -26.54
CA LEU A 204 -0.26 -12.81 -27.35
C LEU A 204 -0.18 -14.13 -28.13
N LEU A 205 -0.50 -15.26 -27.48
CA LEU A 205 -0.53 -16.57 -28.12
C LEU A 205 -1.61 -16.63 -29.21
N PHE A 206 -2.80 -16.09 -28.94
CA PHE A 206 -3.87 -15.99 -29.92
C PHE A 206 -3.44 -15.20 -31.16
N ALA A 207 -2.76 -14.06 -30.98
CA ALA A 207 -2.24 -13.28 -32.11
C ALA A 207 -1.15 -14.04 -32.89
N ALA A 208 -0.30 -14.81 -32.22
CA ALA A 208 0.72 -15.64 -32.88
C ALA A 208 0.11 -16.74 -33.77
N GLN A 209 -1.08 -17.23 -33.43
CA GLN A 209 -1.78 -18.29 -34.17
C GLN A 209 -2.71 -17.76 -35.27
N ASN A 210 -3.00 -16.45 -35.32
CA ASN A 210 -3.99 -15.87 -36.22
C ASN A 210 -3.36 -14.81 -37.14
N PRO A 211 -3.04 -15.16 -38.41
CA PRO A 211 -2.53 -14.22 -39.39
C PRO A 211 -3.54 -13.09 -39.62
N GLY A 212 -3.15 -11.84 -39.32
CA GLY A 212 -4.01 -10.65 -39.44
C GLY A 212 -4.21 -9.88 -38.14
N ILE A 213 -3.82 -10.44 -36.99
CA ILE A 213 -3.84 -9.76 -35.69
C ILE A 213 -2.41 -9.54 -35.23
N THR A 214 -2.02 -8.28 -35.03
CA THR A 214 -0.69 -7.99 -34.47
C THR A 214 -0.68 -8.28 -32.97
N PRO A 215 0.38 -8.92 -32.42
CA PRO A 215 0.50 -9.19 -30.99
C PRO A 215 0.33 -7.94 -30.12
N ASP A 216 0.87 -6.81 -30.60
CA ASP A 216 0.80 -5.52 -29.91
C ASP A 216 -0.63 -5.00 -29.80
N LYS A 217 -1.44 -5.15 -30.86
CA LYS A 217 -2.85 -4.74 -30.86
C LYS A 217 -3.66 -5.63 -29.92
N ALA A 218 -3.47 -6.96 -29.99
CA ALA A 218 -4.16 -7.88 -29.10
C ALA A 218 -3.85 -7.60 -27.62
N LEU A 219 -2.57 -7.37 -27.31
CA LEU A 219 -2.12 -7.02 -25.96
C LEU A 219 -2.67 -5.67 -25.49
N TRP A 220 -2.69 -4.65 -26.36
CA TRP A 220 -3.22 -3.33 -26.03
C TRP A 220 -4.71 -3.37 -25.69
N GLU A 221 -5.53 -4.08 -26.46
CA GLU A 221 -6.98 -4.15 -26.22
C GLU A 221 -7.30 -4.83 -24.87
N ILE A 222 -6.65 -5.97 -24.58
CA ILE A 222 -6.85 -6.65 -23.30
C ILE A 222 -6.31 -5.83 -22.13
N PHE A 223 -5.16 -5.15 -22.29
CA PHE A 223 -4.60 -4.26 -21.27
C PHE A 223 -5.50 -3.04 -21.02
N LYS A 224 -6.07 -2.44 -22.05
CA LYS A 224 -7.00 -1.32 -21.90
C LYS A 224 -8.20 -1.72 -21.04
N MET A 225 -8.80 -2.87 -21.32
CA MET A 225 -9.95 -3.37 -20.56
C MET A 225 -9.57 -3.74 -19.12
N ARG A 226 -8.50 -4.51 -18.93
CA ARG A 226 -8.13 -5.08 -17.62
C ARG A 226 -7.19 -4.20 -16.78
N GLY A 227 -6.17 -3.65 -17.42
CA GLY A 227 -5.12 -2.83 -16.81
C GLY A 227 -5.47 -1.35 -16.63
N LEU A 228 -6.37 -0.77 -17.45
CA LEU A 228 -6.73 0.65 -17.33
C LEU A 228 -8.16 0.88 -16.86
N MET A 229 -9.12 0.14 -17.39
CA MET A 229 -10.55 0.38 -17.09
C MET A 229 -11.02 -0.33 -15.82
N SER A 230 -10.35 -1.43 -15.43
CA SER A 230 -10.81 -2.29 -14.32
C SER A 230 -9.72 -2.71 -13.34
N TRP A 231 -8.59 -2.00 -13.32
CA TRP A 231 -7.45 -2.28 -12.43
C TRP A 231 -7.80 -2.32 -10.93
N PHE A 232 -8.84 -1.57 -10.54
CA PHE A 232 -9.31 -1.48 -9.16
C PHE A 232 -10.25 -2.61 -8.75
N ALA A 233 -10.76 -3.42 -9.70
CA ALA A 233 -11.89 -4.32 -9.48
C ALA A 233 -11.61 -5.36 -8.37
N HIS A 234 -10.62 -6.24 -8.54
CA HIS A 234 -10.28 -7.23 -7.52
C HIS A 234 -9.93 -6.61 -6.15
N PRO A 235 -9.06 -5.57 -6.06
CA PRO A 235 -8.82 -4.90 -4.79
C PRO A 235 -10.09 -4.36 -4.13
N LEU A 236 -11.03 -3.82 -4.91
CA LEU A 236 -12.29 -3.27 -4.41
C LEU A 236 -13.21 -4.37 -3.87
N PHE A 237 -13.36 -5.47 -4.60
CA PHE A 237 -14.23 -6.58 -4.19
C PHE A 237 -13.71 -7.20 -2.90
N THR A 238 -12.44 -7.59 -2.88
CA THR A 238 -11.84 -8.22 -1.69
C THR A 238 -11.83 -7.26 -0.49
N ALA A 239 -11.72 -5.94 -0.71
CA ALA A 239 -11.83 -4.96 0.36
C ALA A 239 -13.15 -5.04 1.15
N MET A 240 -14.26 -5.52 0.56
CA MET A 240 -15.52 -5.70 1.29
C MET A 240 -15.40 -6.76 2.38
N MET A 241 -14.68 -7.86 2.12
CA MET A 241 -14.32 -8.85 3.13
C MET A 241 -13.42 -8.22 4.22
N GLY A 242 -12.44 -7.41 3.81
CA GLY A 242 -11.58 -6.66 4.74
C GLY A 242 -12.36 -5.72 5.68
N ILE A 243 -13.40 -5.07 5.17
CA ILE A 243 -14.32 -4.23 5.96
C ILE A 243 -15.11 -5.08 6.96
N GLY A 244 -15.73 -6.16 6.48
CA GLY A 244 -16.50 -7.08 7.31
C GLY A 244 -15.69 -7.64 8.48
N LEU A 245 -14.45 -8.08 8.21
CA LEU A 245 -13.55 -8.61 9.22
C LEU A 245 -13.07 -7.53 10.20
N ALA A 246 -12.79 -6.31 9.73
CA ALA A 246 -12.43 -5.22 10.63
C ALA A 246 -13.60 -4.79 11.55
N ILE A 247 -14.85 -4.87 11.09
CA ILE A 247 -16.03 -4.64 11.93
C ILE A 247 -16.13 -5.75 12.99
N ALA A 248 -15.95 -7.01 12.59
CA ALA A 248 -16.01 -8.16 13.49
C ALA A 248 -14.95 -8.12 14.61
N LEU A 249 -13.76 -7.62 14.32
CA LEU A 249 -12.68 -7.48 15.29
C LEU A 249 -12.91 -6.34 16.30
N ARG A 250 -13.79 -5.38 15.98
CA ARG A 250 -14.03 -4.18 16.81
C ARG A 250 -15.40 -4.16 17.50
N THR A 251 -16.16 -5.25 17.40
CA THR A 251 -17.48 -5.38 18.02
C THR A 251 -17.47 -6.27 19.27
N ARG A 252 -18.29 -5.92 20.25
CA ARG A 252 -18.62 -6.78 21.40
C ARG A 252 -19.72 -7.79 21.10
N SER A 253 -20.58 -7.50 20.11
CA SER A 253 -21.68 -8.39 19.75
C SER A 253 -21.14 -9.65 19.07
N LYS A 254 -21.41 -10.82 19.68
CA LYS A 254 -21.05 -12.13 19.11
C LYS A 254 -21.71 -12.32 17.74
N THR A 255 -22.93 -11.84 17.57
CA THR A 255 -23.68 -11.87 16.32
C THR A 255 -22.98 -11.06 15.23
N VAL A 256 -22.62 -9.80 15.52
CA VAL A 256 -21.94 -8.94 14.52
C VAL A 256 -20.56 -9.50 14.16
N ARG A 257 -19.89 -10.18 15.10
CA ARG A 257 -18.59 -10.83 14.84
C ARG A 257 -18.66 -11.93 13.78
N VAL A 258 -19.82 -12.55 13.60
CA VAL A 258 -20.05 -13.59 12.57
C VAL A 258 -20.74 -13.01 11.33
N ILE A 259 -21.73 -12.14 11.50
CA ILE A 259 -22.48 -11.57 10.37
C ILE A 259 -21.62 -10.60 9.54
N ALA A 260 -20.77 -9.79 10.17
CA ALA A 260 -20.01 -8.78 9.42
C ALA A 260 -19.01 -9.36 8.40
N PRO A 261 -18.20 -10.40 8.71
CA PRO A 261 -17.33 -11.03 7.73
C PRO A 261 -18.11 -11.75 6.63
N VAL A 262 -19.22 -12.42 6.99
CA VAL A 262 -20.09 -13.09 6.02
C VAL A 262 -20.72 -12.06 5.06
N ALA A 263 -21.25 -10.96 5.57
CA ALA A 263 -21.79 -9.87 4.76
C ALA A 263 -20.71 -9.24 3.86
N GLY A 264 -19.50 -9.06 4.39
CA GLY A 264 -18.36 -8.58 3.62
C GLY A 264 -17.98 -9.52 2.47
N PHE A 265 -17.96 -10.84 2.73
CA PHE A 265 -17.73 -11.87 1.73
C PHE A 265 -18.79 -11.89 0.64
N LEU A 266 -20.07 -11.95 1.04
CA LEU A 266 -21.19 -11.97 0.10
C LEU A 266 -21.26 -10.69 -0.73
N SER A 267 -20.91 -9.54 -0.14
CA SER A 267 -20.80 -8.28 -0.89
C SER A 267 -19.64 -8.32 -1.89
N ALA A 268 -18.48 -8.87 -1.49
CA ALA A 268 -17.35 -9.06 -2.40
C ALA A 268 -17.74 -9.94 -3.61
N ALA A 269 -18.33 -11.10 -3.34
CA ALA A 269 -18.79 -12.03 -4.36
C ALA A 269 -19.85 -11.39 -5.26
N LEU A 270 -20.88 -10.76 -4.70
CA LEU A 270 -21.94 -10.11 -5.48
C LEU A 270 -21.40 -9.01 -6.41
N LEU A 271 -20.53 -8.14 -5.91
CA LEU A 271 -19.93 -7.09 -6.72
C LEU A 271 -19.09 -7.66 -7.86
N HIS A 272 -18.35 -8.74 -7.58
CA HIS A 272 -17.55 -9.43 -8.56
C HIS A 272 -18.42 -10.18 -9.59
N MET A 273 -19.49 -10.85 -9.16
CA MET A 273 -20.48 -11.46 -10.07
C MET A 273 -21.13 -10.44 -10.98
N LEU A 274 -21.54 -9.29 -10.44
CA LEU A 274 -22.08 -8.19 -11.23
C LEU A 274 -21.04 -7.75 -12.25
N PHE A 275 -19.78 -7.56 -11.84
CA PHE A 275 -18.70 -7.17 -12.74
C PHE A 275 -18.46 -8.19 -13.86
N ASN A 276 -18.41 -9.49 -13.55
CA ASN A 276 -18.21 -10.55 -14.53
C ASN A 276 -19.40 -10.72 -15.47
N GLY A 277 -20.62 -10.69 -14.93
CA GLY A 277 -21.85 -10.74 -15.73
C GLY A 277 -21.93 -9.57 -16.69
N MET A 278 -21.57 -8.39 -16.22
CA MET A 278 -21.49 -7.19 -17.03
C MET A 278 -20.41 -7.31 -18.11
N ALA A 279 -19.18 -7.70 -17.77
CA ALA A 279 -18.10 -7.90 -18.75
C ALA A 279 -18.47 -8.91 -19.85
N THR A 280 -19.29 -9.91 -19.51
CA THR A 280 -19.78 -10.93 -20.47
C THR A 280 -20.87 -10.38 -21.39
N VAL A 281 -21.88 -9.70 -20.85
CA VAL A 281 -23.03 -9.18 -21.63
C VAL A 281 -22.61 -8.03 -22.56
N VAL A 282 -21.55 -7.33 -22.21
CA VAL A 282 -21.22 -6.00 -22.72
C VAL A 282 -20.04 -6.01 -23.71
N ALA A 283 -19.74 -7.18 -24.30
CA ALA A 283 -18.76 -7.33 -25.39
C ALA A 283 -19.07 -6.48 -26.67
N HIS A 284 -20.12 -5.65 -26.65
CA HIS A 284 -20.54 -4.75 -27.73
C HIS A 284 -20.49 -3.26 -27.28
N GLY A 285 -19.27 -2.69 -27.24
CA GLY A 285 -18.99 -1.25 -27.28
C GLY A 285 -19.75 -0.33 -26.31
N ALA A 286 -20.91 0.19 -26.74
CA ALA A 286 -21.62 1.32 -26.12
C ALA A 286 -22.20 1.02 -24.73
N SER A 287 -22.45 -0.26 -24.39
CA SER A 287 -22.97 -0.64 -23.07
C SER A 287 -21.89 -0.68 -21.97
N LEU A 288 -20.59 -0.78 -22.31
CA LEU A 288 -19.49 -0.92 -21.32
C LEU A 288 -19.18 0.39 -20.65
N SER A 289 -19.08 1.43 -21.47
CA SER A 289 -18.78 2.79 -21.02
C SER A 289 -19.88 3.33 -20.11
N ALA A 290 -21.15 3.20 -20.49
CA ALA A 290 -22.28 3.63 -19.66
C ALA A 290 -22.25 2.94 -18.29
N LEU A 291 -22.05 1.63 -18.27
CA LEU A 291 -22.07 0.86 -17.04
C LEU A 291 -20.86 1.14 -16.12
N LEU A 292 -19.66 1.28 -16.68
CA LEU A 292 -18.51 1.71 -15.89
C LEU A 292 -18.76 3.08 -15.27
N VAL A 293 -19.35 4.01 -16.02
CA VAL A 293 -19.66 5.38 -15.57
C VAL A 293 -20.79 5.43 -14.53
N PHE A 294 -21.84 4.63 -14.68
CA PHE A 294 -23.04 4.73 -13.83
C PHE A 294 -23.08 3.72 -12.67
N VAL A 295 -22.30 2.64 -12.70
CA VAL A 295 -22.32 1.60 -11.66
C VAL A 295 -20.94 1.41 -11.02
N ALA A 296 -19.92 1.04 -11.81
CA ALA A 296 -18.62 0.66 -11.26
C ALA A 296 -17.86 1.85 -10.65
N TYR A 297 -17.69 2.94 -11.39
CA TYR A 297 -16.99 4.13 -10.89
C TYR A 297 -17.71 4.81 -9.74
N PRO A 298 -19.05 4.94 -9.70
CA PRO A 298 -19.76 5.46 -8.53
C PRO A 298 -19.56 4.59 -7.29
N LEU A 299 -19.54 3.27 -7.43
CA LEU A 299 -19.27 2.37 -6.31
C LEU A 299 -17.83 2.50 -5.80
N VAL A 300 -16.84 2.58 -6.71
CA VAL A 300 -15.45 2.91 -6.34
C VAL A 300 -15.39 4.24 -5.63
N ALA A 301 -16.06 5.27 -6.18
CA ALA A 301 -16.11 6.60 -5.59
C ALA A 301 -16.74 6.57 -4.20
N LEU A 302 -17.79 5.77 -3.97
CA LEU A 302 -18.39 5.55 -2.66
C LEU A 302 -17.38 4.92 -1.69
N VAL A 303 -16.68 3.85 -2.07
CA VAL A 303 -15.67 3.22 -1.20
C VAL A 303 -14.52 4.18 -0.91
N VAL A 304 -14.07 4.95 -1.89
CA VAL A 304 -13.05 6.00 -1.72
C VAL A 304 -13.56 7.09 -0.79
N LEU A 305 -14.81 7.54 -0.93
CA LEU A 305 -15.42 8.57 -0.08
C LEU A 305 -15.57 8.09 1.36
N LEU A 306 -16.03 6.86 1.57
CA LEU A 306 -16.13 6.24 2.89
C LEU A 306 -14.75 6.06 3.53
N THR A 307 -13.75 5.68 2.73
CA THR A 307 -12.33 5.61 3.13
C THR A 307 -11.84 6.99 3.56
N CYS A 308 -12.03 8.03 2.74
CA CYS A 308 -11.66 9.40 3.07
C CYS A 308 -12.37 9.91 4.34
N LYS A 309 -13.68 9.73 4.45
CA LYS A 309 -14.47 10.07 5.64
C LYS A 309 -13.91 9.39 6.89
N GLN A 310 -13.58 8.11 6.79
CA GLN A 310 -13.02 7.37 7.90
C GLN A 310 -11.60 7.85 8.28
N ILE A 311 -10.78 8.29 7.33
CA ILE A 311 -9.45 8.90 7.60
C ILE A 311 -9.63 10.14 8.48
N TRP A 312 -10.62 10.97 8.17
CA TRP A 312 -10.97 12.14 8.98
C TRP A 312 -11.43 11.77 10.38
N PHE A 313 -12.25 10.73 10.53
CA PHE A 313 -12.65 10.24 11.86
C PHE A 313 -11.47 9.71 12.68
N GLN A 314 -10.51 9.01 12.06
CA GLN A 314 -9.33 8.50 12.76
C GLN A 314 -8.48 9.64 13.33
N LYS A 315 -8.30 10.75 12.60
CA LYS A 315 -7.66 11.97 13.12
C LYS A 315 -8.31 12.42 14.43
N ARG A 316 -9.65 12.54 14.43
CA ARG A 316 -10.40 13.02 15.61
C ARG A 316 -10.31 12.07 16.79
N ILE A 317 -10.35 10.76 16.55
CA ILE A 317 -10.16 9.75 17.59
C ILE A 317 -8.76 9.86 18.19
N ILE A 318 -7.71 9.89 17.37
CA ILE A 318 -6.33 9.99 17.87
C ILE A 318 -6.15 11.28 18.69
N ALA A 319 -6.65 12.42 18.18
CA ALA A 319 -6.60 13.69 18.91
C ALA A 319 -7.34 13.63 20.25
N ALA A 320 -8.56 13.08 20.29
CA ALA A 320 -9.34 12.97 21.51
C ALA A 320 -8.64 12.06 22.55
N ARG A 321 -8.12 10.90 22.12
CA ARG A 321 -7.49 9.93 23.03
C ARG A 321 -6.13 10.40 23.53
N LEU A 322 -5.34 11.07 22.70
CA LEU A 322 -4.10 11.69 23.16
C LEU A 322 -4.37 12.94 24.01
N GLY A 323 -5.49 13.63 23.78
CA GLY A 323 -5.95 14.75 24.60
C GLY A 323 -6.23 14.37 26.06
N ASP A 324 -6.66 13.14 26.33
CA ASP A 324 -6.81 12.65 27.71
C ASP A 324 -5.47 12.68 28.48
N PHE A 325 -4.35 12.37 27.80
CA PHE A 325 -3.01 12.39 28.38
C PHE A 325 -2.41 13.79 28.45
N GLU A 326 -2.83 14.70 27.58
CA GLU A 326 -2.43 16.11 27.65
C GLU A 326 -3.09 16.81 28.83
N LYS A 327 -4.40 16.62 29.04
CA LYS A 327 -5.11 17.11 30.23
C LYS A 327 -4.52 16.57 31.55
N ALA A 328 -4.03 15.33 31.52
CA ALA A 328 -3.37 14.70 32.66
C ALA A 328 -1.87 15.10 32.81
N GLY A 329 -1.34 15.97 31.96
CA GLY A 329 0.03 16.50 32.05
C GLY A 329 1.15 15.59 31.50
N TRP A 330 0.81 14.47 30.85
CA TRP A 330 1.81 13.52 30.32
C TRP A 330 2.34 13.89 28.93
N LEU A 331 1.52 14.57 28.12
CA LEU A 331 1.85 14.96 26.74
C LEU A 331 1.66 16.47 26.51
N PRO A 332 2.59 17.16 25.83
CA PRO A 332 2.36 18.52 25.34
C PRO A 332 1.28 18.59 24.26
N ALA A 333 0.50 19.68 24.24
CA ALA A 333 -0.52 19.92 23.22
C ALA A 333 0.01 19.91 21.77
N SER A 334 1.27 20.36 21.58
CA SER A 334 1.95 20.30 20.28
C SER A 334 2.19 18.87 19.79
N GLU A 335 2.49 17.93 20.71
CA GLU A 335 2.66 16.52 20.39
C GLU A 335 1.33 15.86 20.02
N VAL A 336 0.25 16.21 20.72
CA VAL A 336 -1.11 15.74 20.41
C VAL A 336 -1.53 16.18 19.01
N LYS A 337 -1.40 17.48 18.70
CA LYS A 337 -1.74 18.03 17.38
C LYS A 337 -0.91 17.35 16.29
N ALA A 338 0.42 17.34 16.44
CA ALA A 338 1.32 16.79 15.44
C ALA A 338 1.11 15.29 15.19
N SER A 339 0.79 14.52 16.23
CA SER A 339 0.56 13.07 16.12
C SER A 339 -0.80 12.71 15.51
N SER A 340 -1.81 13.57 15.68
CA SER A 340 -3.13 13.37 15.07
C SER A 340 -3.17 13.71 13.57
N GLU A 341 -2.22 14.51 13.07
CA GLU A 341 -2.21 15.02 11.71
C GLU A 341 -1.27 14.23 10.78
N VAL A 342 -1.81 13.70 9.69
CA VAL A 342 -1.04 12.93 8.70
C VAL A 342 0.12 13.73 8.13
N PHE A 343 -0.15 14.96 7.67
CA PHE A 343 0.87 15.80 7.06
C PHE A 343 1.96 16.20 8.05
N SER A 344 1.58 16.51 9.29
CA SER A 344 2.54 16.81 10.37
C SER A 344 3.45 15.61 10.66
N ARG A 345 2.90 14.38 10.73
CA ARG A 345 3.68 13.15 10.86
C ARG A 345 4.62 12.89 9.67
N MET A 346 4.12 13.10 8.45
CA MET A 346 4.89 12.91 7.23
C MET A 346 6.04 13.92 7.15
N TYR A 347 5.78 15.17 7.51
CA TYR A 347 6.80 16.21 7.52
C TYR A 347 7.84 15.97 8.63
N ALA A 348 7.41 15.55 9.83
CA ALA A 348 8.32 15.12 10.89
C ALA A 348 9.18 13.90 10.48
N PHE A 349 8.60 12.94 9.74
CA PHE A 349 9.33 11.83 9.16
C PHE A 349 10.41 12.30 8.17
N TRP A 350 10.07 13.18 7.24
CA TRP A 350 11.02 13.72 6.27
C TRP A 350 12.14 14.53 6.94
N GLN A 351 11.81 15.37 7.92
CA GLN A 351 12.80 16.08 8.73
C GLN A 351 13.73 15.11 9.47
N ALA A 352 13.18 14.04 10.04
CA ALA A 352 13.95 13.04 10.78
C ALA A 352 14.84 12.17 9.87
N PHE A 353 14.38 11.90 8.64
CA PHE A 353 15.15 11.19 7.63
C PHE A 353 16.44 11.96 7.30
N TRP A 354 16.31 13.24 6.96
CA TRP A 354 17.46 14.09 6.64
C TRP A 354 18.28 14.53 7.88
N GLY A 355 17.67 14.48 9.07
CA GLY A 355 18.28 14.88 10.33
C GLY A 355 18.90 13.74 11.15
N GLY A 356 18.98 12.51 10.63
CA GLY A 356 19.59 11.36 11.34
C GLY A 356 18.79 10.86 12.55
N ARG A 357 17.54 11.28 12.70
CA ARG A 357 16.66 10.96 13.85
C ARG A 357 15.52 10.00 13.49
N LEU A 358 15.55 9.42 12.28
CA LEU A 358 14.48 8.64 11.69
C LEU A 358 13.95 7.53 12.61
N ILE A 359 14.85 6.72 13.17
CA ILE A 359 14.48 5.57 14.00
C ILE A 359 13.73 6.02 15.27
N ALA A 360 14.22 7.06 15.94
CA ALA A 360 13.59 7.59 17.14
C ALA A 360 12.22 8.20 16.82
N THR A 361 12.12 8.97 15.73
CA THR A 361 10.87 9.56 15.26
C THR A 361 9.82 8.53 14.89
N VAL A 362 10.18 7.50 14.10
CA VAL A 362 9.25 6.42 13.72
C VAL A 362 8.78 5.65 14.96
N ARG A 363 9.69 5.33 15.89
CA ARG A 363 9.34 4.66 17.15
C ARG A 363 8.42 5.52 18.02
N MET A 364 8.63 6.84 18.06
CA MET A 364 7.81 7.77 18.83
C MET A 364 6.41 7.87 18.23
N GLN A 365 6.30 8.06 16.91
CA GLN A 365 5.01 8.06 16.22
C GLN A 365 4.23 6.75 16.45
N HIS A 366 4.90 5.59 16.31
CA HIS A 366 4.27 4.30 16.61
C HIS A 366 3.81 4.21 18.06
N THR A 367 4.61 4.69 19.02
CA THR A 367 4.28 4.65 20.45
C THR A 367 3.04 5.49 20.76
N LEU A 368 2.96 6.72 20.25
CA LEU A 368 1.82 7.61 20.47
C LEU A 368 0.54 7.09 19.80
N ILE A 369 0.65 6.55 18.60
CA ILE A 369 -0.50 5.96 17.90
C ILE A 369 -0.99 4.70 18.65
N GLU A 370 -0.07 3.84 19.10
CA GLU A 370 -0.41 2.67 19.91
C GLU A 370 -1.09 3.08 21.21
N LEU A 371 -0.61 4.12 21.88
CA LEU A 371 -1.21 4.67 23.09
C LEU A 371 -2.65 5.16 22.84
N ALA A 372 -2.87 5.93 21.77
CA ALA A 372 -4.19 6.43 21.40
C ALA A 372 -5.19 5.30 21.14
N TYR A 373 -4.78 4.28 20.39
CA TYR A 373 -5.64 3.13 20.10
C TYR A 373 -5.87 2.21 21.30
N LEU A 374 -4.86 2.03 22.15
CA LEU A 374 -5.01 1.31 23.41
C LEU A 374 -6.06 2.00 24.29
N ARG A 375 -5.96 3.32 24.43
CA ARG A 375 -6.93 4.13 25.18
C ARG A 375 -8.34 4.01 24.60
N ASP A 376 -8.49 4.09 23.26
CA ASP A 376 -9.80 3.89 22.61
C ASP A 376 -10.36 2.49 22.87
N SER A 377 -9.50 1.46 22.86
CA SER A 377 -9.89 0.07 23.09
C SER A 377 -10.32 -0.16 24.55
N MET A 378 -9.63 0.46 25.51
CA MET A 378 -9.99 0.42 26.94
C MET A 378 -11.31 1.15 27.21
N LEU A 379 -11.53 2.33 26.60
CA LEU A 379 -12.80 3.06 26.74
C LEU A 379 -13.98 2.34 26.07
N ARG A 380 -13.73 1.58 25.00
CA ARG A 380 -14.69 0.64 24.42
C ARG A 380 -14.79 -0.69 25.19
N GLY A 381 -13.98 -0.84 26.25
CA GLY A 381 -13.69 -2.06 27.02
C GLY A 381 -13.59 -3.32 26.17
N LEU A 382 -12.79 -3.23 25.11
CA LEU A 382 -12.24 -4.36 24.36
C LEU A 382 -10.98 -4.92 25.05
N VAL A 383 -10.36 -4.11 25.91
CA VAL A 383 -9.19 -4.43 26.71
C VAL A 383 -9.54 -4.19 28.18
N ASP A 384 -9.23 -5.15 29.04
CA ASP A 384 -9.44 -5.07 30.49
C ASP A 384 -8.34 -4.25 31.21
N ASP A 385 -8.29 -4.34 32.53
CA ASP A 385 -7.35 -3.59 33.37
C ASP A 385 -5.87 -3.84 33.03
N ALA A 386 -5.52 -4.95 32.36
CA ALA A 386 -4.16 -5.19 31.87
C ALA A 386 -3.72 -4.11 30.86
N GLY A 387 -4.66 -3.43 30.21
CA GLY A 387 -4.40 -2.27 29.36
C GLY A 387 -3.62 -1.16 30.07
N HIS A 388 -3.89 -0.91 31.36
CA HIS A 388 -3.19 0.13 32.12
C HIS A 388 -1.69 -0.13 32.26
N LEU A 389 -1.27 -1.41 32.35
CA LEU A 389 0.14 -1.77 32.40
C LEU A 389 0.85 -1.42 31.09
N ARG A 390 0.20 -1.69 29.95
CA ARG A 390 0.73 -1.35 28.63
C ARG A 390 0.72 0.16 28.41
N GLU A 391 -0.31 0.87 28.87
CA GLU A 391 -0.43 2.33 28.80
C GLU A 391 0.77 3.00 29.49
N ARG A 392 1.10 2.57 30.72
CA ARG A 392 2.28 3.05 31.47
C ARG A 392 3.60 2.77 30.73
N ALA A 393 3.74 1.59 30.14
CA ALA A 393 4.95 1.24 29.38
C ALA A 393 5.11 2.09 28.11
N LEU A 394 4.01 2.40 27.41
CA LEU A 394 4.02 3.27 26.23
C LEU A 394 4.32 4.73 26.61
N LEU A 395 3.77 5.24 27.71
CA LEU A 395 4.08 6.57 28.23
C LEU A 395 5.57 6.69 28.60
N ALA A 396 6.11 5.72 29.34
CA ALA A 396 7.54 5.71 29.69
C ALA A 396 8.43 5.69 28.44
N ARG A 397 8.04 4.91 27.42
CA ARG A 397 8.74 4.87 26.13
C ARG A 397 8.65 6.19 25.37
N ALA A 398 7.50 6.86 25.41
CA ALA A 398 7.33 8.16 24.77
C ALA A 398 8.24 9.22 25.41
N VAL A 399 8.36 9.21 26.74
CA VAL A 399 9.28 10.08 27.49
C VAL A 399 10.74 9.81 27.10
N ASP A 400 11.18 8.55 27.04
CA ASP A 400 12.55 8.16 26.63
C ASP A 400 12.89 8.57 25.18
N LEU A 401 11.91 8.53 24.29
CA LEU A 401 12.10 8.89 22.88
C LEU A 401 12.03 10.39 22.63
N ARG A 402 11.37 11.17 23.50
CA ARG A 402 11.07 12.60 23.29
C ARG A 402 12.31 13.43 22.97
N ALA A 403 13.42 13.21 23.68
CA ALA A 403 14.67 13.95 23.45
C ALA A 403 15.31 13.68 22.07
N ARG A 404 15.08 12.48 21.50
CA ARG A 404 15.70 12.00 20.25
C ARG A 404 14.77 12.01 19.04
N ALA A 405 13.46 12.05 19.25
CA ALA A 405 12.46 12.07 18.18
C ALA A 405 12.16 13.51 17.73
N ILE A 406 11.60 13.65 16.53
CA ILE A 406 10.93 14.86 16.06
C ILE A 406 9.43 14.55 16.09
N VAL A 407 8.71 15.10 17.07
CA VAL A 407 7.27 14.85 17.24
C VAL A 407 6.45 15.94 16.58
N ALA A 408 6.68 17.19 17.00
CA ALA A 408 6.18 18.36 16.32
C ALA A 408 7.24 18.81 15.29
N PRO A 409 6.89 18.86 13.99
CA PRO A 409 7.85 19.29 12.99
C PRO A 409 8.26 20.76 13.18
N TRP A 410 9.51 21.08 12.81
CA TRP A 410 10.02 22.45 12.87
C TRP A 410 9.40 23.33 11.78
N PRO A 411 9.15 24.63 12.05
CA PRO A 411 8.64 25.58 11.05
C PRO A 411 9.54 25.68 9.82
N HIS A 412 10.85 25.58 10.01
CA HIS A 412 11.85 25.62 8.95
C HIS A 412 12.77 24.40 9.04
N THR A 413 13.12 23.83 7.88
CA THR A 413 14.06 22.71 7.78
C THR A 413 15.05 22.99 6.67
N SER A 414 16.35 22.93 7.01
CA SER A 414 17.41 23.01 6.02
C SER A 414 17.54 21.66 5.30
N TYR A 415 16.81 21.47 4.22
CA TYR A 415 17.02 20.31 3.36
C TYR A 415 18.36 20.42 2.61
N PRO A 416 19.02 19.30 2.23
CA PRO A 416 20.32 19.35 1.54
C PRO A 416 20.30 20.20 0.26
N TRP A 417 19.24 20.14 -0.53
CA TRP A 417 19.08 20.97 -1.73
C TRP A 417 18.86 22.46 -1.42
N LYS A 418 18.19 22.78 -0.30
CA LYS A 418 18.06 24.16 0.19
C LYS A 418 19.39 24.72 0.65
N ARG A 419 20.22 23.92 1.33
CA ARG A 419 21.59 24.34 1.71
C ARG A 419 22.41 24.75 0.50
N TRP A 420 22.23 24.07 -0.63
CA TRP A 420 22.92 24.42 -1.87
C TRP A 420 22.40 25.73 -2.49
N SER A 421 21.07 25.94 -2.51
CA SER A 421 20.48 27.21 -2.94
C SER A 421 20.84 28.37 -2.03
N ASP A 422 20.89 28.14 -0.72
CA ASP A 422 21.20 29.15 0.30
C ASP A 422 22.68 29.52 0.23
N ARG A 423 23.58 28.54 0.02
CA ARG A 423 24.99 28.80 -0.27
C ARG A 423 25.19 29.57 -1.57
N ARG A 424 24.43 29.25 -2.64
CA ARG A 424 24.46 30.03 -3.90
C ARG A 424 23.95 31.46 -3.69
N ARG A 425 22.85 31.65 -2.96
CA ARG A 425 22.34 32.99 -2.62
C ARG A 425 23.33 33.77 -1.75
N ALA A 426 23.93 33.13 -0.75
CA ALA A 426 24.95 33.74 0.11
C ALA A 426 26.19 34.14 -0.69
N ARG A 427 26.69 33.28 -1.60
CA ARG A 427 27.77 33.62 -2.53
C ARG A 427 27.39 34.76 -3.49
N LYS A 428 26.14 34.79 -3.96
CA LYS A 428 25.63 35.87 -4.82
C LYS A 428 25.44 37.18 -4.05
N ALA A 429 25.07 37.11 -2.78
CA ALA A 429 24.98 38.26 -1.88
C ALA A 429 26.37 38.79 -1.45
N GLN A 430 27.37 37.91 -1.36
CA GLN A 430 28.78 38.28 -1.19
C GLN A 430 29.44 38.76 -2.49
N GLY A 431 28.73 38.71 -3.62
CA GLY A 431 29.24 39.04 -4.95
C GLY A 431 28.76 40.39 -5.47
N ARG A 432 29.25 41.48 -4.86
CA ARG A 432 29.67 42.73 -5.52
C ARG A 432 30.34 43.60 -4.45
N PRO A 433 31.68 43.74 -4.43
CA PRO A 433 32.30 44.82 -3.70
C PRO A 433 31.74 46.11 -4.32
N VAL A 434 31.05 46.93 -3.52
CA VAL A 434 30.90 48.34 -3.88
C VAL A 434 32.32 48.88 -3.82
N HIS A 435 32.96 49.06 -4.98
CA HIS A 435 34.18 49.85 -5.03
C HIS A 435 33.79 51.26 -4.56
N SER A 436 34.05 51.56 -3.30
CA SER A 436 34.22 52.93 -2.86
C SER A 436 35.39 53.48 -3.66
N THR A 437 35.10 54.27 -4.69
CA THR A 437 36.10 55.11 -5.32
C THR A 437 36.79 55.90 -4.21
N PRO A 438 38.13 55.87 -4.11
CA PRO A 438 38.81 56.76 -3.19
C PRO A 438 38.49 58.19 -3.62
N ALA A 439 38.07 59.03 -2.67
CA ALA A 439 37.96 60.46 -2.91
C ALA A 439 39.34 60.96 -3.38
N THR A 440 39.41 61.35 -4.66
CA THR A 440 40.60 61.99 -5.22
C THR A 440 40.77 63.33 -4.52
N ALA A 441 41.86 63.46 -3.76
CA ALA A 441 42.34 64.72 -3.23
C ALA A 441 42.45 65.73 -4.39
N ALA A 442 41.97 66.95 -4.15
CA ALA A 442 42.02 68.05 -5.10
C ALA A 442 43.46 68.31 -5.54
N TRP A 443 43.73 68.09 -6.83
CA TRP A 443 44.97 68.51 -7.48
C TRP A 443 44.63 69.68 -8.40
N SER A 444 45.01 70.88 -7.99
CA SER A 444 44.95 72.11 -8.78
C SER A 444 46.19 72.21 -9.66
N GLY A 445 46.10 71.74 -10.90
CA GLY A 445 47.12 71.89 -11.93
C GLY A 445 46.47 72.00 -13.32
N PRO A 446 47.09 72.69 -14.29
CA PRO A 446 46.45 72.96 -15.57
C PRO A 446 46.24 71.67 -16.37
N ALA A 447 45.04 71.49 -16.90
CA ALA A 447 44.65 70.31 -17.67
C ALA A 447 45.43 70.21 -18.99
N PRO A 448 46.06 69.06 -19.32
CA PRO A 448 46.45 68.78 -20.69
C PRO A 448 45.24 68.23 -21.47
N LEU A 449 44.90 68.91 -22.56
CA LEU A 449 43.96 68.43 -23.58
C LEU A 449 44.54 67.16 -24.24
N GLY A 450 43.91 66.00 -24.01
CA GLY A 450 44.27 64.74 -24.65
C GLY A 450 43.03 63.88 -24.88
N GLY A 451 42.71 63.60 -26.14
CA GLY A 451 41.49 62.90 -26.59
C GLY A 451 41.40 61.42 -26.18
N PRO A 452 40.24 60.78 -26.41
CA PRO A 452 39.96 59.42 -25.95
C PRO A 452 40.85 58.41 -26.68
N GLN A 453 41.72 57.73 -25.93
CA GLN A 453 42.46 56.58 -26.43
C GLN A 453 41.54 55.35 -26.52
N TYR A 454 41.42 54.83 -27.73
CA TYR A 454 40.70 53.61 -28.07
C TYR A 454 41.52 52.40 -27.58
N THR A 455 40.95 51.53 -26.76
CA THR A 455 41.56 50.23 -26.42
C THR A 455 41.50 49.30 -27.65
N PRO A 456 42.59 48.62 -28.05
CA PRO A 456 42.56 47.71 -29.18
C PRO A 456 41.64 46.51 -28.89
N VAL A 457 40.77 46.18 -29.85
CA VAL A 457 39.96 44.95 -29.83
C VAL A 457 40.87 43.76 -30.11
N ASP A 458 40.77 42.72 -29.27
CA ASP A 458 41.52 41.47 -29.41
C ASP A 458 41.11 40.74 -30.72
N PRO A 459 42.04 40.52 -31.68
CA PRO A 459 41.73 39.90 -32.96
C PRO A 459 41.45 38.38 -32.86
N SER A 460 41.58 37.77 -31.68
CA SER A 460 41.33 36.34 -31.47
C SER A 460 39.88 36.00 -31.13
N TRP A 461 38.99 36.98 -31.04
CA TRP A 461 37.58 36.73 -30.71
C TRP A 461 36.82 36.08 -31.87
N LYS A 462 36.44 34.79 -31.69
CA LYS A 462 35.47 34.09 -32.56
C LYS A 462 34.17 33.84 -31.80
N PRO A 463 32.99 34.16 -32.38
CA PRO A 463 31.70 33.80 -31.80
C PRO A 463 31.46 32.27 -31.91
N PRO A 464 30.71 31.68 -30.95
CA PRO A 464 30.44 30.24 -30.94
C PRO A 464 29.56 29.83 -32.14
N SER A 465 29.97 28.77 -32.83
CA SER A 465 29.22 28.15 -33.92
C SER A 465 27.94 27.47 -33.42
N ALA A 466 26.84 27.68 -34.15
CA ALA A 466 25.50 27.17 -33.86
C ALA A 466 25.37 25.66 -33.87
#